data_AF-A0A9D1KRT3-F1
#
_entry.id   AF-A0A9D1KRT3-F1
#
_cell.length_a   1.000
_cell.length_b   1.000
_cell.length_c   1.000
_cell.angle_alpha   90.00
_cell.angle_beta   90.00
_cell.angle_gamma   90.00
#
_symmetry.space_group_name_H-M   'P 1'
#
loop_
_entity.id
_entity.type
_entity.pdbx_description
1 polymer ?
#
loop_
_entity_poly.entity_id
_entity_poly.type
_entity_poly.pdbx_seq_one_letter_code
_entity_poly.pdbx_strand_id
1 'polypeptide(L)'
;MDWTTAWGTVFTGLVVVFIALSLLILLVWGMGKIMESAGNKPKAAPAPKPAPKAPVAPVSPKAAPVVTAGENMDDEVAAAITAALAVILAEEGSGKSYVVRSIRRVRSGSSAWGRAGLAENVRPF
;
A
#
# COMPACT_ATOMS: atom_id res chain seq x y z
N MET A 1 -35.02 -39.26 13.68
CA MET A 1 -33.97 -38.23 13.75
C MET A 1 -33.46 -38.17 15.17
N ASP A 2 -32.19 -38.51 15.38
CA ASP A 2 -31.58 -38.45 16.70
C ASP A 2 -31.28 -36.99 17.05
N TRP A 3 -32.28 -36.32 17.63
CA TRP A 3 -32.22 -34.90 18.00
C TRP A 3 -31.05 -34.59 18.96
N THR A 4 -30.59 -35.58 19.72
CA THR A 4 -29.45 -35.46 20.65
C THR A 4 -28.12 -35.23 19.93
N THR A 5 -27.88 -35.92 18.81
CA THR A 5 -26.66 -35.71 18.02
C THR A 5 -26.71 -34.40 17.28
N ALA A 6 -27.90 -34.00 16.78
CA ALA A 6 -28.10 -32.71 16.13
C ALA A 6 -27.72 -31.52 17.04
N TRP A 7 -28.12 -31.55 18.32
CA TRP A 7 -27.70 -30.54 19.29
C TRP A 7 -26.20 -30.57 19.57
N GLY A 8 -25.61 -31.77 19.65
CA GLY A 8 -24.16 -31.95 19.78
C GLY A 8 -23.38 -31.29 18.65
N THR A 9 -23.80 -31.46 17.39
CA THR A 9 -23.13 -30.86 16.23
C THR A 9 -23.22 -29.34 16.23
N VAL A 10 -24.37 -28.78 16.65
CA VAL A 10 -24.55 -27.32 16.76
C VAL A 10 -23.65 -26.74 17.85
N PHE A 11 -23.60 -27.37 19.03
CA PHE A 11 -22.72 -26.90 20.12
C PHE A 11 -21.25 -27.04 19.77
N THR A 12 -20.83 -28.16 19.18
CA THR A 12 -19.44 -28.35 18.74
C THR A 12 -19.06 -27.33 17.67
N GLY A 13 -19.94 -27.03 16.70
CA GLY A 13 -19.74 -25.95 15.73
C GLY A 13 -19.58 -24.58 16.40
N LEU A 14 -20.44 -24.23 17.36
CA LEU A 14 -20.35 -22.98 18.12
C LEU A 14 -19.02 -22.87 18.88
N VAL A 15 -18.61 -23.93 19.58
CA VAL A 15 -17.35 -23.98 20.33
C VAL A 15 -16.15 -23.88 19.39
N VAL A 16 -16.15 -24.59 18.27
CA VAL A 16 -15.07 -24.55 17.27
C VAL A 16 -14.91 -23.13 16.72
N VAL A 17 -16.00 -22.44 16.40
CA VAL A 17 -15.97 -21.05 15.93
C VAL A 17 -15.39 -20.12 17.01
N PHE A 18 -15.83 -20.24 18.26
CA PHE A 18 -15.28 -19.46 19.37
C PHE A 18 -13.77 -19.67 19.56
N ILE A 19 -13.30 -20.91 19.47
CA ILE A 19 -11.87 -21.24 19.58
C ILE A 19 -11.10 -20.65 18.40
N ALA A 20 -11.61 -20.79 17.17
CA ALA A 20 -10.96 -20.27 15.97
C ALA A 20 -10.81 -18.73 16.03
N LEU A 21 -11.87 -18.01 16.42
CA LEU A 21 -11.81 -16.57 16.62
C LEU A 21 -10.84 -16.20 17.76
N SER A 22 -10.91 -16.91 18.89
CA SER A 22 -10.03 -16.65 20.03
C SER A 22 -8.56 -16.82 19.67
N LEU A 23 -8.20 -17.87 18.92
CA LEU A 23 -6.82 -18.09 18.45
C LEU A 23 -6.36 -16.98 17.50
N LEU A 24 -7.22 -16.54 16.58
CA LEU A 24 -6.91 -15.44 15.66
C LEU A 24 -6.67 -14.13 16.42
N ILE A 25 -7.53 -13.81 17.39
CA ILE A 25 -7.40 -12.62 18.25
C ILE A 25 -6.12 -12.69 19.07
N LEU A 26 -5.80 -13.86 19.64
CA LEU A 26 -4.59 -14.08 20.45
C LEU A 26 -3.31 -13.88 19.62
N LEU A 27 -3.32 -14.30 18.36
CA LEU A 27 -2.20 -14.08 17.44
C LEU A 27 -2.00 -12.58 17.14
N VAL A 28 -3.10 -11.86 16.86
CA VAL A 28 -3.09 -10.40 16.62
C VAL A 28 -2.65 -9.64 17.89
N TRP A 29 -3.15 -10.06 19.05
CA TRP A 29 -2.70 -9.53 20.34
C TRP A 29 -1.24 -9.82 20.62
N GLY A 30 -0.71 -10.99 20.21
CA GLY A 30 0.71 -11.29 20.33
C GLY A 30 1.57 -10.27 19.59
N MET A 31 1.25 -9.98 18.33
CA MET A 31 1.92 -8.92 17.55
C MET A 31 1.71 -7.52 18.15
N GLY A 32 0.50 -7.20 18.62
CA GLY A 32 0.19 -5.91 19.26
C GLY A 32 0.94 -5.71 20.57
N LYS A 33 1.03 -6.74 21.42
CA LYS A 33 1.70 -6.73 22.72
C LYS A 33 3.21 -6.58 22.58
N ILE A 34 3.82 -7.12 21.52
CA ILE A 34 5.24 -6.91 21.21
C ILE A 34 5.48 -5.42 20.89
N MET A 35 4.60 -4.80 20.11
CA MET A 35 4.69 -3.38 19.75
C MET A 35 4.39 -2.44 20.93
N GLU A 36 3.47 -2.83 21.82
CA GLU A 36 3.17 -2.10 23.06
C GLU A 36 4.33 -2.18 24.09
N SER A 37 5.04 -3.31 24.15
CA SER A 37 6.23 -3.44 25.01
C SER A 37 7.40 -2.54 24.59
N ALA A 38 7.48 -2.16 23.31
CA ALA A 38 8.48 -1.22 22.80
C ALA A 38 8.11 0.26 23.06
N GLY A 39 6.86 0.54 23.47
CA GLY A 39 6.33 1.89 23.68
C GLY A 39 6.35 2.37 25.13
N ASN A 40 6.66 1.53 26.12
CA ASN A 40 6.59 1.89 27.53
C ASN A 40 7.83 2.66 28.02
N LYS A 41 8.07 3.84 27.44
CA LYS A 41 8.88 4.90 28.07
C LYS A 41 7.91 5.86 28.77
N PRO A 42 7.99 6.06 30.10
CA PRO A 42 7.22 7.12 30.74
C PRO A 42 7.69 8.45 30.15
N LYS A 43 6.79 9.12 29.44
CA LYS A 43 7.03 10.46 28.91
C LYS A 43 6.99 11.41 30.10
N ALA A 44 8.15 11.65 30.69
CA ALA A 44 8.39 12.76 31.58
C ALA A 44 7.93 14.06 30.88
N ALA A 45 7.02 14.78 31.53
CA ALA A 45 6.77 16.18 31.26
C ALA A 45 7.94 17.03 31.79
N PRO A 46 8.03 18.35 31.48
CA PRO A 46 7.80 19.07 30.23
C PRO A 46 9.09 19.80 29.79
N ALA A 47 9.35 19.93 28.48
CA ALA A 47 10.49 20.72 27.98
C ALA A 47 10.17 22.23 27.98
N PRO A 48 10.99 23.09 28.62
CA PRO A 48 10.82 24.53 28.57
C PRO A 48 11.31 25.14 27.24
N LYS A 49 10.77 26.35 27.01
CA LYS A 49 10.78 27.27 25.85
C LYS A 49 12.15 27.66 25.22
N PRO A 50 12.14 28.35 24.05
CA PRO A 50 13.12 28.21 22.95
C PRO A 50 14.14 29.37 22.76
N ALA A 51 15.03 29.19 21.77
CA ALA A 51 15.80 30.16 20.94
C ALA A 51 17.29 30.41 21.34
N PRO A 52 18.14 31.09 20.51
CA PRO A 52 18.50 30.89 19.08
C PRO A 52 20.04 31.09 18.77
N LYS A 53 20.45 31.00 17.47
CA LYS A 53 21.72 31.44 16.77
C LYS A 53 22.63 30.28 16.28
N ALA A 54 22.72 29.94 14.98
CA ALA A 54 23.44 30.56 13.83
C ALA A 54 24.95 30.16 13.76
N PRO A 55 25.65 30.25 12.60
CA PRO A 55 25.52 29.54 11.32
C PRO A 55 26.82 28.80 10.92
N VAL A 56 26.77 27.73 10.12
CA VAL A 56 27.96 27.24 9.39
C VAL A 56 27.55 26.55 8.08
N ALA A 57 27.90 27.19 6.96
CA ALA A 57 28.22 26.54 5.68
C ALA A 57 29.76 26.46 5.58
N PRO A 58 30.41 25.75 4.62
CA PRO A 58 29.91 24.99 3.47
C PRO A 58 30.55 23.59 3.34
N VAL A 59 30.04 22.71 2.45
CA VAL A 59 30.81 22.09 1.35
C VAL A 59 29.92 21.14 0.55
N SER A 60 29.72 21.48 -0.72
CA SER A 60 29.05 20.66 -1.73
C SER A 60 29.92 19.50 -2.18
N PRO A 61 29.32 18.31 -2.41
CA PRO A 61 29.65 17.55 -3.61
C PRO A 61 28.56 17.73 -4.69
N LYS A 62 29.00 18.28 -5.80
CA LYS A 62 28.28 18.40 -7.07
C LYS A 62 28.05 17.00 -7.68
N ALA A 63 26.92 16.89 -8.39
CA ALA A 63 26.55 15.91 -9.41
C ALA A 63 25.80 14.63 -8.96
N ALA A 64 24.48 14.75 -8.92
CA ALA A 64 23.62 14.00 -9.84
C ALA A 64 22.44 14.91 -10.19
N PRO A 65 21.98 14.98 -11.46
CA PRO A 65 20.75 15.68 -11.77
C PRO A 65 19.64 14.88 -11.11
N VAL A 66 19.23 15.32 -9.93
CA VAL A 66 17.98 14.92 -9.33
C VAL A 66 16.94 15.50 -10.27
N VAL A 67 16.58 14.71 -11.29
CA VAL A 67 15.37 14.97 -12.05
C VAL A 67 14.30 14.99 -10.98
N THR A 68 13.83 16.19 -10.66
CA THR A 68 12.58 16.46 -9.99
C THR A 68 11.48 15.87 -10.88
N ALA A 69 11.40 14.53 -10.89
CA ALA A 69 10.52 13.72 -11.71
C ALA A 69 9.13 13.67 -11.06
N GLY A 70 8.63 14.86 -10.79
CA GLY A 70 7.37 15.13 -10.14
C GLY A 70 7.09 16.60 -10.38
N GLU A 71 6.75 16.93 -11.64
CA GLU A 71 5.70 17.93 -11.94
C GLU A 71 5.40 18.07 -13.43
N ASN A 72 6.21 17.56 -14.35
CA ASN A 72 5.88 17.60 -15.77
C ASN A 72 6.27 16.27 -16.44
N MET A 73 5.31 15.38 -16.66
CA MET A 73 5.44 14.51 -17.83
C MET A 73 5.24 15.42 -19.02
N ASP A 74 6.25 15.56 -19.87
CA ASP A 74 6.15 16.42 -21.05
C ASP A 74 4.95 15.96 -21.89
N ASP A 75 4.14 16.92 -22.37
CA ASP A 75 2.93 16.62 -23.15
C ASP A 75 3.25 15.76 -24.37
N GLU A 76 4.46 15.87 -24.91
CA GLU A 76 4.99 15.01 -25.96
C GLU A 76 5.03 13.52 -25.55
N VAL A 77 5.49 13.22 -24.33
CA VAL A 77 5.55 11.85 -23.80
C VAL A 77 4.13 11.33 -23.54
N ALA A 78 3.25 12.15 -23.00
CA ALA A 78 1.85 11.77 -22.79
C ALA A 78 1.13 11.49 -24.12
N ALA A 79 1.37 12.32 -25.14
CA ALA A 79 0.83 12.14 -26.49
C ALA A 79 1.39 10.88 -27.14
N ALA A 80 2.69 10.64 -27.07
CA ALA A 80 3.33 9.44 -27.61
C ALA A 80 2.79 8.15 -26.97
N ILE A 81 2.62 8.13 -25.63
CA ILE A 81 2.02 7.00 -24.92
C ILE A 81 0.57 6.80 -25.38
N THR A 82 -0.22 7.87 -25.47
CA THR A 82 -1.63 7.80 -25.88
C THR A 82 -1.78 7.29 -27.30
N ALA A 83 -0.91 7.72 -28.21
CA ALA A 83 -0.86 7.25 -29.59
C ALA A 83 -0.48 5.76 -29.68
N ALA A 84 0.53 5.33 -28.91
CA ALA A 84 0.91 3.91 -28.86
C ALA A 84 -0.25 3.03 -28.34
N LEU A 85 -0.95 3.48 -27.31
CA LEU A 85 -2.15 2.80 -26.82
C LEU A 85 -3.27 2.75 -27.87
N ALA A 86 -3.45 3.81 -28.65
CA ALA A 86 -4.46 3.87 -29.71
C ALA A 86 -4.24 2.76 -30.74
N VAL A 87 -2.99 2.57 -31.17
CA VAL A 87 -2.61 1.56 -32.14
C VAL A 87 -2.85 0.16 -31.60
N ILE A 88 -2.40 -0.12 -30.36
CA ILE A 88 -2.56 -1.44 -29.73
C ILE A 88 -4.05 -1.79 -29.56
N LEU A 89 -4.85 -0.84 -29.06
CA LEU A 89 -6.28 -1.06 -28.82
C LEU A 89 -7.10 -1.16 -30.13
N ALA A 90 -6.65 -0.49 -31.19
CA ALA A 90 -7.26 -0.61 -32.51
C ALA A 90 -7.03 -1.99 -33.13
N GLU A 91 -5.85 -2.58 -32.95
CA GLU A 91 -5.54 -3.95 -33.41
C GLU A 91 -6.34 -5.00 -32.64
N GLU A 92 -6.58 -4.78 -31.35
CA GLU A 92 -7.35 -5.69 -30.48
C GLU A 92 -8.87 -5.62 -30.72
N GLY A 93 -9.33 -4.90 -31.75
CA GLY A 93 -10.74 -4.83 -32.15
C GLY A 93 -11.64 -4.07 -31.17
N SER A 94 -11.06 -3.44 -30.16
CA SER A 94 -11.75 -2.61 -29.18
C SER A 94 -12.03 -1.24 -29.79
N GLY A 95 -13.04 -1.14 -30.65
CA GLY A 95 -13.56 0.14 -31.20
C GLY A 95 -14.21 1.06 -30.15
N LYS A 96 -13.81 0.97 -28.89
CA LYS A 96 -14.32 1.74 -27.76
C LYS A 96 -13.50 3.02 -27.59
N SER A 97 -14.17 4.14 -27.40
CA SER A 97 -13.53 5.39 -27.02
C SER A 97 -12.91 5.25 -25.64
N TYR A 98 -11.65 5.65 -25.51
CA TYR A 98 -10.92 5.65 -24.24
C TYR A 98 -10.38 7.05 -23.96
N VAL A 99 -10.27 7.40 -22.68
CA VAL A 99 -9.69 8.66 -22.22
C VAL A 99 -8.65 8.32 -21.16
N VAL A 100 -7.40 8.76 -21.39
CA VAL A 100 -6.31 8.57 -20.43
C VAL A 100 -6.48 9.57 -19.29
N ARG A 101 -6.90 9.09 -18.11
CA ARG A 101 -7.21 9.96 -16.95
C ARG A 101 -5.97 10.41 -16.18
N SER A 102 -4.94 9.56 -16.12
CA SER A 102 -3.69 9.88 -15.44
C SER A 102 -2.56 9.00 -15.95
N ILE A 103 -1.40 9.59 -16.19
CA ILE A 103 -0.16 8.87 -16.47
C ILE A 103 0.78 9.14 -15.30
N ARG A 104 1.29 8.09 -14.67
CA ARG A 104 2.22 8.21 -13.54
C ARG A 104 3.36 7.22 -13.73
N ARG A 105 4.60 7.65 -13.49
CA ARG A 105 5.74 6.72 -13.51
C ARG A 105 5.63 5.78 -12.32
N VAL A 106 5.83 4.49 -12.58
CA VAL A 106 5.98 3.50 -11.52
C VAL A 106 7.33 3.74 -10.87
N ARG A 107 7.34 3.95 -9.55
CA ARG A 107 8.60 4.10 -8.79
C ARG A 107 9.35 2.77 -8.82
N SER A 108 10.62 2.79 -9.22
CA SER A 108 11.52 1.66 -9.04
C SER A 108 11.67 1.41 -7.53
N GLY A 109 11.01 0.37 -7.01
CA GLY A 109 10.85 0.11 -5.58
C GLY A 109 9.40 0.01 -5.07
N SER A 110 8.40 -0.11 -5.95
CA SER A 110 7.03 -0.44 -5.52
C SER A 110 6.97 -1.78 -4.78
N SER A 111 6.18 -1.84 -3.70
CA SER A 111 6.04 -3.07 -2.90
C SER A 111 5.50 -4.22 -3.75
N ALA A 112 5.83 -5.46 -3.37
CA ALA A 112 5.34 -6.66 -4.05
C ALA A 112 3.80 -6.67 -4.17
N TRP A 113 3.10 -6.17 -3.15
CA TRP A 113 1.64 -6.02 -3.16
C TRP A 113 1.14 -4.98 -4.15
N GLY A 114 1.82 -3.84 -4.31
CA GLY A 114 1.43 -2.82 -5.29
C GLY A 114 1.56 -3.33 -6.73
N ARG A 115 2.59 -4.15 -6.99
CA ARG A 115 2.78 -4.79 -8.30
C ARG A 115 1.76 -5.89 -8.56
N ALA A 116 1.50 -6.74 -7.56
CA ALA A 116 0.51 -7.80 -7.65
C ALA A 116 -0.90 -7.23 -7.89
N GLY A 117 -1.27 -6.18 -7.14
CA GLY A 117 -2.55 -5.50 -7.35
C GLY A 117 -2.70 -4.95 -8.76
N LEU A 118 -1.65 -4.34 -9.33
CA LEU A 118 -1.71 -3.85 -10.70
C LEU A 118 -1.87 -4.99 -11.72
N ALA A 119 -1.12 -6.09 -11.55
CA ALA A 119 -1.18 -7.25 -12.43
C ALA A 119 -2.57 -7.89 -12.46
N GLU A 120 -3.23 -8.04 -11.31
CA GLU A 120 -4.58 -8.59 -11.26
C GLU A 120 -5.63 -7.65 -11.86
N ASN A 121 -5.47 -6.33 -11.70
CA ASN A 121 -6.42 -5.35 -12.27
C ASN A 121 -6.35 -5.23 -13.79
N VAL A 122 -5.21 -5.55 -14.40
CA VAL A 122 -5.02 -5.48 -15.86
C VAL A 122 -5.15 -6.85 -16.54
N ARG A 123 -5.49 -7.90 -15.79
CA ARG A 123 -5.71 -9.23 -16.35
C ARG A 123 -7.00 -9.22 -17.19
N PRO A 124 -6.99 -9.77 -18.42
CA PRO A 124 -8.23 -9.92 -19.20
C PRO A 124 -9.19 -10.87 -18.47
N PHE A 125 -10.48 -10.54 -18.51
CA PHE A 125 -11.56 -11.37 -17.98
C PHE A 125 -11.97 -12.46 -18.98
#